data_AF-A0A3D4B3Q5-F1
#
_entry.id   AF-A0A3D4B3Q5-F1
#
_cell.length_a   1.000
_cell.length_b   1.000
_cell.length_c   1.000
_cell.angle_alpha   90.00
_cell.angle_beta   90.00
_cell.angle_gamma   90.00
#
_symmetry.space_group_name_H-M   'P 1'
#
loop_
_entity.id
_entity.type
_entity.pdbx_description
1 polymer ?
#
loop_
_entity_poly.entity_id
_entity_poly.type
_entity_poly.pdbx_seq_one_letter_code
_entity_poly.pdbx_strand_id
1 'polypeptide(L)'
;MNIREEFLNNYLVHLKGALSRSLCEDWVQDYFTRTGIDESDPGTFPQEPDLFSEQSRTMPMREASPMTWDAVCELLGGEAQIEERTRHFNNSFNLNINNGAHEVWKGPSSESPGWHKDGWFFRHFLDSPEQALLCLVIWRDIQPRSGGTFFAPDSVPPICRDLL
;
A
#
# COMPACT_ATOMS: atom_id res chain seq x y z
N MET A 1 -20.53 2.33 12.09
CA MET A 1 -20.28 1.10 11.32
C MET A 1 -19.01 0.50 11.91
N ASN A 2 -19.02 -0.77 12.31
CA ASN A 2 -17.80 -1.45 12.74
C ASN A 2 -16.87 -1.56 11.53
N ILE A 3 -15.55 -1.48 11.71
CA ILE A 3 -14.54 -1.64 10.64
C ILE A 3 -14.76 -2.91 9.80
N ARG A 4 -15.25 -4.01 10.38
CA ARG A 4 -15.62 -5.22 9.63
C ARG A 4 -16.74 -4.97 8.63
N GLU A 5 -17.80 -4.27 9.04
CA GLU A 5 -18.90 -3.93 8.15
C GLU A 5 -18.44 -2.96 7.05
N GLU A 6 -17.58 -2.00 7.38
CA GLU A 6 -16.98 -1.09 6.40
C GLU A 6 -16.16 -1.85 5.36
N PHE A 7 -15.32 -2.78 5.82
CA PHE A 7 -14.50 -3.61 4.95
C PHE A 7 -15.35 -4.53 4.08
N LEU A 8 -16.38 -5.17 4.62
CA LEU A 8 -17.24 -6.07 3.83
C LEU A 8 -18.09 -5.32 2.80
N ASN A 9 -18.49 -4.07 3.09
CA ASN A 9 -19.30 -3.26 2.17
C ASN A 9 -18.46 -2.62 1.06
N ASN A 10 -17.21 -2.23 1.36
CA ASN A 10 -16.37 -1.46 0.44
C ASN A 10 -15.17 -2.25 -0.10
N TYR A 11 -14.88 -3.43 0.45
CA TYR A 11 -13.66 -4.22 0.21
C TYR A 11 -12.35 -3.47 0.51
N LEU A 12 -12.45 -2.41 1.31
CA LEU A 12 -11.41 -1.43 1.63
C LEU A 12 -11.83 -0.69 2.90
N VAL A 13 -10.86 -0.35 3.75
CA VAL A 13 -11.03 0.63 4.84
C VAL A 13 -9.92 1.66 4.73
N HIS A 14 -10.26 2.94 4.85
CA HIS A 14 -9.29 4.03 4.89
C HIS A 14 -9.08 4.54 6.31
N LEU A 15 -7.95 4.18 6.91
CA LEU A 15 -7.53 4.65 8.24
C LEU A 15 -6.83 6.01 8.16
N LYS A 16 -7.59 7.10 8.36
CA LYS A 16 -7.04 8.46 8.35
C LYS A 16 -6.27 8.75 9.63
N GLY A 17 -5.05 9.29 9.49
CA GLY A 17 -4.21 9.63 10.64
C GLY A 17 -3.62 8.40 11.36
N ALA A 18 -3.50 7.27 10.65
CA ALA A 18 -2.95 6.04 11.19
C ALA A 18 -1.48 6.20 11.62
N LEU A 19 -0.70 7.01 10.91
CA LEU A 19 0.68 7.35 11.28
C LEU A 19 0.78 8.84 11.60
N SER A 20 1.70 9.20 12.49
CA SER A 20 1.98 10.60 12.77
C SER A 20 2.66 11.26 11.57
N ARG A 21 2.30 12.51 11.31
CA ARG A 21 2.90 13.29 10.21
C ARG A 21 4.42 13.42 10.36
N SER A 22 4.91 13.61 11.58
CA SER A 22 6.34 13.71 11.85
C SER A 22 7.11 12.42 11.57
N LEU A 23 6.52 11.25 11.83
CA LEU A 23 7.13 9.95 11.48
C LEU A 23 7.23 9.80 9.96
N CYS A 24 6.14 10.13 9.25
CA CYS A 24 6.12 10.06 7.80
C CYS A 24 7.17 10.99 7.16
N GLU A 25 7.24 12.24 7.63
CA GLU A 25 8.22 13.23 7.15
C GLU A 25 9.67 12.79 7.44
N ASP A 26 9.94 12.28 8.63
CA ASP A 26 11.26 11.75 9.01
C ASP A 26 11.70 10.59 8.10
N TRP A 27 10.83 9.60 7.89
CA TRP A 27 11.18 8.41 7.10
C TRP A 27 11.31 8.72 5.62
N VAL A 28 10.48 9.62 5.09
CA VAL A 28 10.63 10.10 3.72
C VAL A 28 11.93 10.87 3.58
N GLN A 29 12.23 11.83 4.45
CA GLN A 29 13.47 12.60 4.36
C GLN A 29 14.72 11.71 4.45
N ASP A 30 14.73 10.74 5.37
CA ASP A 30 15.79 9.74 5.52
C ASP A 30 16.02 8.96 4.21
N TYR A 31 14.93 8.48 3.59
CA TYR A 31 15.00 7.74 2.32
C TYR A 31 15.63 8.55 1.20
N PHE A 32 15.18 9.79 0.97
CA PHE A 32 15.73 10.64 -0.08
C PHE A 32 17.20 10.98 0.20
N THR A 33 17.54 11.22 1.47
CA THR A 33 18.93 11.50 1.88
C THR A 33 19.86 10.32 1.62
N ARG A 34 19.45 9.09 1.98
CA ARG A 34 20.33 7.91 1.83
C ARG A 34 20.41 7.38 0.40
N THR A 35 19.34 7.53 -0.39
CA THR A 35 19.30 7.09 -1.79
C THR A 35 19.92 8.11 -2.75
N GLY A 36 20.03 9.38 -2.31
CA GLY A 36 20.50 10.47 -3.17
C GLY A 36 19.47 10.91 -4.22
N ILE A 37 18.22 10.44 -4.11
CA ILE A 37 17.12 10.89 -4.96
C ILE A 37 16.82 12.35 -4.67
N ASP A 38 16.77 13.16 -5.73
CA ASP A 38 16.36 14.57 -5.70
C ASP A 38 15.03 14.71 -6.44
N GLU A 39 13.98 15.12 -5.73
CA GLU A 39 12.64 15.33 -6.32
C GLU A 39 12.64 16.34 -7.47
N SER A 40 13.60 17.26 -7.48
CA SER A 40 13.71 18.31 -8.49
C SER A 40 14.53 17.89 -9.71
N ASP A 41 15.24 16.76 -9.65
CA ASP A 41 16.06 16.23 -10.73
C ASP A 41 15.67 14.78 -11.08
N PRO A 42 14.82 14.58 -12.10
CA PRO A 42 14.44 13.26 -12.58
C PRO A 42 15.63 12.38 -13.01
N GLY A 43 16.79 12.96 -13.30
CA GLY A 43 18.02 12.22 -13.60
C GLY A 43 18.55 11.40 -12.42
N THR A 44 18.10 11.70 -11.19
CA THR A 44 18.45 10.95 -9.98
C THR A 44 17.56 9.73 -9.74
N PHE A 45 16.45 9.58 -10.48
CA PHE A 45 15.51 8.49 -10.26
C PHE A 45 16.05 7.16 -10.83
N PRO A 46 16.12 6.10 -10.02
CA PRO A 46 16.46 4.77 -10.49
C PRO A 46 15.56 4.31 -11.65
N GLN A 47 16.17 3.71 -12.68
CA GLN A 47 15.44 3.14 -13.81
C GLN A 47 14.87 1.75 -13.50
N GLU A 48 15.49 1.03 -12.57
CA GLU A 48 15.07 -0.30 -12.14
C GLU A 48 14.19 -0.19 -10.89
N PRO A 49 12.93 -0.70 -10.91
CA PRO A 49 11.99 -0.60 -9.79
C PRO A 49 12.50 -1.22 -8.48
N ASP A 50 13.30 -2.28 -8.57
CA ASP A 50 13.85 -2.97 -7.40
C ASP A 50 14.81 -2.09 -6.58
N LEU A 51 15.34 -1.01 -7.17
CA LEU A 51 16.18 -0.06 -6.44
C LEU A 51 15.36 0.86 -5.53
N PHE A 52 14.03 0.89 -5.66
CA PHE A 52 13.18 1.62 -4.72
C PHE A 52 12.97 0.87 -3.39
N SER A 53 13.28 -0.43 -3.34
CA SER A 53 12.97 -1.31 -2.20
C SER A 53 14.04 -1.36 -1.12
N GLU A 54 15.08 -0.53 -1.19
CA GLU A 54 16.09 -0.46 -0.13
C GLU A 54 15.40 -0.07 1.19
N GLN A 55 15.78 -0.69 2.31
CA GLN A 55 15.27 -0.37 3.64
C GLN A 55 16.44 -0.28 4.64
N SER A 56 16.36 0.68 5.57
CA SER A 56 17.34 0.86 6.66
C SER A 56 16.69 0.82 8.05
N ARG A 57 15.35 0.99 8.11
CA ARG A 57 14.59 1.10 9.35
C ARG A 57 13.34 0.23 9.29
N THR A 58 13.00 -0.34 10.43
CA THR A 58 11.72 -1.02 10.66
C THR A 58 11.13 -0.53 11.99
N MET A 59 9.81 -0.60 12.11
CA MET A 59 9.11 -0.31 13.35
C MET A 59 7.92 -1.27 13.50
N PRO A 60 7.71 -1.86 14.69
CA PRO A 60 6.53 -2.67 14.94
C PRO A 60 5.25 -1.87 14.66
N MET A 61 4.33 -2.46 13.91
CA MET A 61 3.06 -1.82 13.53
C MET A 61 2.27 -1.38 14.77
N ARG A 62 2.26 -2.21 15.82
CA ARG A 62 1.60 -1.91 17.10
C ARG A 62 2.16 -0.65 17.78
N GLU A 63 3.45 -0.39 17.62
CA GLU A 63 4.11 0.80 18.20
C GLU A 63 3.91 2.03 17.31
N ALA A 64 4.09 1.88 15.99
CA ALA A 64 3.95 2.95 15.02
C ALA A 64 2.50 3.46 14.90
N SER A 65 1.55 2.53 14.94
CA SER A 65 0.13 2.76 14.71
C SER A 65 -0.73 1.73 15.45
N PRO A 66 -1.06 1.98 16.73
CA PRO A 66 -2.03 1.15 17.45
C PRO A 66 -3.37 1.05 16.70
N MET A 67 -3.79 2.13 16.03
CA MET A 67 -4.98 2.16 15.17
C MET A 67 -4.91 1.12 14.04
N THR A 68 -3.81 1.07 13.28
CA THR A 68 -3.65 0.08 12.20
C THR A 68 -3.57 -1.32 12.77
N TRP A 69 -2.85 -1.50 13.86
CA TRP A 69 -2.72 -2.80 14.51
C TRP A 69 -4.07 -3.38 14.93
N ASP A 70 -4.89 -2.58 15.61
CA ASP A 70 -6.22 -2.99 16.07
C ASP A 70 -7.14 -3.31 14.89
N ALA A 71 -7.08 -2.50 13.82
CA ALA A 71 -7.83 -2.73 12.59
C ALA A 71 -7.44 -4.06 11.92
N VAL A 72 -6.15 -4.32 11.75
CA VAL A 72 -5.63 -5.56 11.15
C VAL A 72 -6.02 -6.77 11.99
N CYS A 73 -5.89 -6.67 13.32
CA CYS A 73 -6.33 -7.74 14.23
C CYS A 73 -7.82 -8.03 14.10
N GLU A 74 -8.67 -6.99 14.08
CA GLU A 74 -10.12 -7.15 13.98
C GLU A 74 -10.53 -7.78 12.63
N LEU A 75 -9.87 -7.41 11.53
CA LEU A 75 -10.16 -7.95 10.20
C LEU A 75 -9.63 -9.38 10.00
N LEU A 76 -8.49 -9.74 10.59
CA LEU A 76 -7.87 -11.06 10.43
C LEU A 76 -8.30 -12.08 11.50
N GLY A 77 -9.10 -11.68 12.50
CA GLY A 77 -9.54 -12.59 13.56
C GLY A 77 -8.53 -12.75 14.71
N GLY A 78 -7.68 -11.75 14.91
CA GLY A 78 -6.77 -11.61 16.05
C GLY A 78 -5.29 -11.80 15.68
N GLU A 79 -4.43 -11.39 16.62
CA GLU A 79 -2.97 -11.41 16.45
C GLU A 79 -2.39 -12.78 16.09
N ALA A 80 -2.98 -13.86 16.59
CA ALA A 80 -2.52 -15.22 16.31
C ALA A 80 -2.62 -15.62 14.83
N GLN A 81 -3.40 -14.89 14.03
CA GLN A 81 -3.56 -15.12 12.59
C GLN A 81 -2.56 -14.31 11.74
N ILE A 82 -1.77 -13.45 12.36
CA ILE A 82 -0.87 -12.53 11.66
C ILE A 82 0.54 -13.12 11.67
N GLU A 83 1.10 -13.39 10.49
CA GLU A 83 2.48 -13.86 10.37
C GLU A 83 3.47 -12.83 10.94
N GLU A 84 4.45 -13.27 11.74
CA GLU A 84 5.37 -12.39 12.47
C GLU A 84 6.13 -11.43 11.55
N ARG A 85 6.55 -11.94 10.38
CA ARG A 85 7.31 -11.16 9.39
C ARG A 85 6.54 -9.97 8.82
N THR A 86 5.20 -9.96 8.89
CA THR A 86 4.34 -8.90 8.33
C THR A 86 3.90 -7.86 9.36
N ARG A 87 4.38 -7.95 10.61
CA ARG A 87 3.93 -7.10 11.73
C ARG A 87 4.68 -5.75 11.84
N HIS A 88 5.40 -5.35 10.80
CA HIS A 88 6.28 -4.19 10.83
C HIS A 88 6.03 -3.29 9.63
N PHE A 89 6.18 -1.98 9.84
CA PHE A 89 6.45 -1.05 8.74
C PHE A 89 7.95 -0.97 8.52
N ASN A 90 8.35 -0.67 7.29
CA ASN A 90 9.72 -0.35 6.93
C ASN A 90 9.76 0.93 6.09
N ASN A 91 10.94 1.51 5.93
CA ASN A 91 11.16 2.70 5.11
C ASN A 91 11.62 2.34 3.68
N SER A 92 11.09 1.26 3.11
CA SER A 92 11.10 1.05 1.66
C SER A 92 9.81 1.62 1.09
N PHE A 93 9.87 2.22 -0.10
CA PHE A 93 8.75 2.94 -0.66
C PHE A 93 8.44 2.53 -2.09
N ASN A 94 7.15 2.48 -2.41
CA ASN A 94 6.68 2.51 -3.78
C ASN A 94 6.60 3.98 -4.22
N LEU A 95 7.53 4.41 -5.06
CA LEU A 95 7.59 5.80 -5.53
C LEU A 95 6.79 5.97 -6.83
N ASN A 96 6.00 7.04 -6.88
CA ASN A 96 5.51 7.58 -8.14
C ASN A 96 6.49 8.66 -8.62
N ILE A 97 7.28 8.34 -9.65
CA ILE A 97 8.35 9.19 -10.18
C ILE A 97 7.90 10.09 -11.34
N ASN A 98 6.61 10.45 -11.41
CA ASN A 98 6.04 11.31 -12.46
C ASN A 98 6.23 10.75 -13.90
N ASN A 99 6.37 9.43 -14.05
CA ASN A 99 6.44 8.83 -15.37
C ASN A 99 5.14 9.11 -16.14
N GLY A 100 5.26 9.58 -17.38
CA GLY A 100 4.12 9.98 -18.21
C GLY A 100 3.43 11.28 -17.75
N ALA A 101 4.03 12.12 -16.89
CA ALA A 101 3.41 13.37 -16.43
C ALA A 101 3.14 14.41 -17.54
N HIS A 102 3.76 14.23 -18.71
CA HIS A 102 3.53 15.04 -19.92
C HIS A 102 2.35 14.53 -20.76
N GLU A 103 1.81 13.35 -20.46
CA GLU A 103 0.65 12.79 -21.14
C GLU A 103 -0.65 13.40 -20.61
N VAL A 104 -1.73 13.27 -21.38
CA VAL A 104 -3.07 13.61 -20.91
C VAL A 104 -3.45 12.67 -19.77
N TRP A 105 -3.76 13.23 -18.61
CA TRP A 105 -4.19 12.44 -17.45
C TRP A 105 -5.40 11.57 -17.78
N LYS A 106 -5.31 10.29 -17.44
CA LYS A 106 -6.39 9.30 -17.58
C LYS A 106 -6.91 8.91 -16.20
N GLY A 107 -8.22 9.00 -16.02
CA GLY A 107 -8.89 8.56 -14.79
C GLY A 107 -9.01 7.05 -14.66
N PRO A 108 -9.70 6.55 -13.61
CA PRO A 108 -10.02 5.14 -13.51
C PRO A 108 -11.03 4.76 -14.61
N SER A 109 -10.62 3.88 -15.52
CA SER A 109 -11.48 3.36 -16.59
C SER A 109 -10.98 1.97 -17.02
N SER A 110 -11.79 1.24 -17.80
CA SER A 110 -11.36 -0.03 -18.42
C SER A 110 -10.20 0.14 -19.40
N GLU A 111 -9.94 1.35 -19.90
CA GLU A 111 -8.83 1.66 -20.80
C GLU A 111 -7.53 1.99 -20.03
N SER A 112 -7.63 2.19 -18.71
CA SER A 112 -6.46 2.47 -17.87
C SER A 112 -5.63 1.19 -17.74
N PRO A 113 -4.30 1.25 -17.97
CA PRO A 113 -3.46 0.06 -17.91
C PRO A 113 -3.22 -0.37 -16.46
N GLY A 114 -2.65 -1.57 -16.28
CA GLY A 114 -2.12 -2.00 -14.99
C GLY A 114 -3.14 -2.46 -13.97
N TRP A 115 -4.40 -2.73 -14.37
CA TRP A 115 -5.35 -3.44 -13.50
C TRP A 115 -4.83 -4.84 -13.17
N HIS A 116 -4.73 -5.15 -11.89
CA HIS A 116 -4.34 -6.46 -11.40
C HIS A 116 -4.92 -6.71 -10.00
N LYS A 117 -4.82 -7.96 -9.56
CA LYS A 117 -5.02 -8.37 -8.17
C LYS A 117 -3.67 -8.74 -7.59
N ASP A 118 -3.34 -8.23 -6.41
CA ASP A 118 -2.11 -8.63 -5.74
C ASP A 118 -2.08 -10.14 -5.46
N GLY A 119 -0.87 -10.71 -5.56
CA GLY A 119 -0.63 -12.15 -5.52
C GLY A 119 -0.89 -12.90 -6.84
N TRP A 120 -1.12 -12.20 -7.95
CA TRP A 120 -1.34 -12.80 -9.28
C TRP A 120 -0.20 -13.70 -9.81
N PHE A 121 0.99 -13.61 -9.22
CA PHE A 121 2.15 -14.44 -9.55
C PHE A 121 2.18 -15.80 -8.84
N PHE A 122 1.19 -16.10 -7.99
CA PHE A 122 0.99 -17.43 -7.38
C PHE A 122 -0.49 -17.81 -7.32
N ARG A 123 -0.75 -19.10 -7.06
CA ARG A 123 -2.13 -19.60 -6.93
C ARG A 123 -2.60 -19.41 -5.49
N HIS A 124 -3.77 -18.80 -5.33
CA HIS A 124 -4.41 -18.66 -4.02
C HIS A 124 -5.26 -19.88 -3.69
N PHE A 125 -5.17 -20.34 -2.45
CA PHE A 125 -6.13 -21.25 -1.82
C PHE A 125 -6.82 -20.53 -0.65
N LEU A 126 -7.91 -21.08 -0.15
CA LEU A 126 -8.61 -20.46 1.00
C LEU A 126 -7.79 -20.48 2.29
N ASP A 127 -6.89 -21.44 2.40
CA ASP A 127 -5.98 -21.70 3.51
C ASP A 127 -4.53 -21.32 3.19
N SER A 128 -4.31 -20.61 2.08
CA SER A 128 -3.00 -20.11 1.67
C SER A 128 -2.46 -19.06 2.64
N PRO A 129 -1.28 -19.25 3.25
CA PRO A 129 -0.68 -18.25 4.14
C PRO A 129 -0.09 -17.05 3.39
N GLU A 130 -0.08 -17.08 2.05
CA GLU A 130 0.69 -16.12 1.25
C GLU A 130 0.14 -14.68 1.34
N GLN A 131 -1.18 -14.49 1.34
CA GLN A 131 -1.77 -13.15 1.40
C GLN A 131 -3.23 -13.15 1.87
N ALA A 132 -3.50 -12.46 2.99
CA ALA A 132 -4.84 -12.28 3.54
C ALA A 132 -5.36 -10.83 3.40
N LEU A 133 -4.54 -9.84 3.78
CA LEU A 133 -4.85 -8.41 3.63
C LEU A 133 -3.67 -7.69 2.98
N LEU A 134 -3.97 -6.76 2.09
CA LEU A 134 -3.01 -5.78 1.57
C LEU A 134 -3.16 -4.47 2.36
N CYS A 135 -2.04 -3.97 2.89
CA CYS A 135 -1.99 -2.67 3.55
C CYS A 135 -1.17 -1.70 2.68
N LEU A 136 -1.82 -0.63 2.21
CA LEU A 136 -1.15 0.46 1.50
C LEU A 136 -0.94 1.64 2.46
N VAL A 137 0.32 1.97 2.73
CA VAL A 137 0.67 3.11 3.59
C VAL A 137 0.92 4.34 2.73
N ILE A 138 0.18 5.40 3.01
CA ILE A 138 0.35 6.70 2.35
C ILE A 138 1.29 7.56 3.19
N TRP A 139 2.55 7.62 2.78
CA TRP A 139 3.60 8.38 3.48
C TRP A 139 3.57 9.89 3.19
N ARG A 140 3.01 10.29 2.04
CA ARG A 140 2.81 11.70 1.65
C ARG A 140 1.46 11.90 1.00
N ASP A 141 0.94 13.12 1.15
CA ASP A 141 -0.36 13.49 0.58
C ASP A 141 -0.36 13.34 -0.95
N ILE A 142 -1.32 12.58 -1.46
CA ILE A 142 -1.52 12.39 -2.91
C ILE A 142 -2.39 13.53 -3.43
N GLN A 143 -1.88 14.28 -4.40
CA GLN A 143 -2.59 15.40 -5.00
C GLN A 143 -3.56 14.93 -6.10
N PRO A 144 -4.57 15.74 -6.46
CA PRO A 144 -5.42 15.44 -7.59
C PRO A 144 -4.57 15.19 -8.85
N ARG A 145 -4.81 14.07 -9.54
CA ARG A 145 -4.12 13.68 -10.78
C ARG A 145 -2.61 13.41 -10.64
N SER A 146 -2.09 13.22 -9.43
CA SER A 146 -0.67 12.87 -9.20
C SER A 146 -0.42 11.35 -9.12
N GLY A 147 -1.23 10.55 -9.82
CA GLY A 147 -1.08 9.10 -9.91
C GLY A 147 -1.31 8.32 -8.61
N GLY A 148 -2.37 8.65 -7.87
CA GLY A 148 -2.85 7.81 -6.77
C GLY A 148 -3.42 6.48 -7.25
N THR A 149 -3.33 5.45 -6.40
CA THR A 149 -3.85 4.11 -6.68
C THR A 149 -5.35 4.12 -6.97
N PHE A 150 -5.75 3.52 -8.09
CA PHE A 150 -7.15 3.23 -8.37
C PHE A 150 -7.57 1.90 -7.78
N PHE A 151 -8.81 1.83 -7.32
CA PHE A 151 -9.40 0.62 -6.78
C PHE A 151 -10.77 0.39 -7.41
N ALA A 152 -11.03 -0.85 -7.84
CA ALA A 152 -12.29 -1.28 -8.44
C ALA A 152 -13.04 -2.18 -7.45
N PRO A 153 -13.81 -1.62 -6.50
CA PRO A 153 -14.49 -2.41 -5.46
C PRO A 153 -15.48 -3.43 -6.02
N ASP A 154 -16.09 -3.13 -7.16
CA ASP A 154 -17.00 -4.00 -7.90
C ASP A 154 -16.32 -5.24 -8.51
N SER A 155 -14.99 -5.26 -8.59
CA SER A 155 -14.22 -6.43 -9.04
C SER A 155 -14.14 -7.55 -7.99
N VAL A 156 -14.32 -7.24 -6.71
CA VAL A 156 -14.09 -8.22 -5.63
C VAL A 156 -15.14 -9.34 -5.59
N PRO A 157 -16.47 -9.07 -5.64
CA PRO A 157 -17.47 -10.14 -5.66
C PRO A 157 -17.28 -11.21 -6.75
N PRO A 158 -17.06 -10.87 -8.04
CA PRO A 158 -16.86 -11.88 -9.06
C PRO A 158 -15.55 -12.66 -8.87
N ILE A 159 -14.48 -12.00 -8.41
CA ILE A 159 -13.21 -12.69 -8.08
C ILE A 159 -13.44 -13.70 -6.95
N CYS A 160 -14.11 -13.31 -5.86
CA CYS A 160 -14.40 -14.23 -4.76
C CYS A 160 -15.24 -15.42 -5.22
N ARG A 161 -16.27 -15.20 -6.06
CA ARG A 161 -17.10 -16.29 -6.59
C ARG A 161 -16.29 -17.30 -7.41
N ASP A 162 -15.28 -16.85 -8.15
CA ASP A 162 -14.51 -17.73 -9.03
C ASP A 162 -13.32 -18.41 -8.31
N LEU A 163 -12.95 -17.92 -7.11
CA LEU A 163 -11.89 -18.46 -6.26
C LEU A 163 -12.39 -19.33 -5.09
N LEU A 164 -13.67 -19.20 -4.70
CA LEU A 164 -14.37 -19.98 -3.67
C LEU A 164 -15.14 -21.16 -4.27
#